data_AF-A0AAQ4EZL4-F1
#
_entry.id   AF-A0AAQ4EZL4-F1
#
_cell.length_a   1.000
_cell.length_b   1.000
_cell.length_c   1.000
_cell.angle_alpha   90.00
_cell.angle_beta   90.00
_cell.angle_gamma   90.00
#
_symmetry.space_group_name_H-M   'P 1'
#
loop_
_entity.id
_entity.type
_entity.pdbx_description
1 polymer ?
#
loop_
_entity_poly.entity_id
_entity_poly.type
_entity_poly.pdbx_seq_one_letter_code
_entity_poly.pdbx_strand_id
1 'polypeptide(L)'
;MAENLSEDMAILQVTFQSPEGSRILPQLFLSPRVEALGSSMAIKLPPFNKDSCLMDYVPQVKQLLEKRVEQVSASFAKRKEYVAAFLNLFGRNLLEFDAEGFASLSFLFEHDDFFFILSIAIPQSFPQDKPSLTFQSAYHTSCGWPYSITCTDYPYSPRWEASEMADRARTFVTEYVPSFQSSSVKNR
;
A
#
# COMPACT_ATOMS: atom_id res chain seq x y z
N MET A 1 0.02 -16.61 23.82
CA MET A 1 1.22 -17.09 23.09
C MET A 1 2.09 -15.88 22.88
N ALA A 2 3.26 -15.83 23.52
CA ALA A 2 4.19 -14.73 23.34
C ALA A 2 4.90 -14.94 22.00
N GLU A 3 4.57 -14.15 20.99
CA GLU A 3 5.42 -14.06 19.80
C GLU A 3 6.79 -13.58 20.26
N ASN A 4 7.84 -14.32 19.92
CA ASN A 4 9.20 -13.90 20.17
C ASN A 4 9.38 -12.51 19.57
N LEU A 5 9.63 -11.53 20.44
CA LEU A 5 10.13 -10.21 20.11
C LEU A 5 11.55 -10.37 19.53
N SER A 6 11.69 -10.94 18.33
CA SER A 6 12.95 -10.86 17.62
C SER A 6 13.19 -9.38 17.36
N GLU A 7 14.34 -8.86 17.76
CA GLU A 7 14.71 -7.47 17.47
C GLU A 7 14.54 -7.16 15.98
N ASP A 8 14.05 -5.95 15.68
CA ASP A 8 13.91 -5.47 14.30
C ASP A 8 15.33 -5.35 13.69
N MET A 9 15.72 -6.32 12.86
CA MET A 9 17.10 -6.51 12.43
C MET A 9 17.20 -6.78 10.93
N ALA A 10 18.26 -6.25 10.32
CA ALA A 10 18.71 -6.60 8.98
C ALA A 10 20.14 -7.14 9.06
N ILE A 11 20.38 -8.32 8.49
CA ILE A 11 21.69 -8.98 8.47
C ILE A 11 22.19 -9.05 7.03
N LEU A 12 23.36 -8.43 6.79
CA LEU A 12 24.09 -8.57 5.53
C LEU A 12 25.12 -9.69 5.67
N GLN A 13 24.88 -10.81 4.98
CA GLN A 13 25.84 -11.91 4.87
C GLN A 13 26.61 -11.77 3.56
N VAL A 14 27.94 -11.74 3.63
CA VAL A 14 28.81 -11.73 2.43
C VAL A 14 29.62 -13.01 2.41
N THR A 15 29.42 -13.85 1.38
CA THR A 15 30.12 -15.13 1.23
C THR A 15 31.18 -15.04 0.13
N PHE A 16 32.43 -15.34 0.47
CA PHE A 16 33.55 -15.44 -0.47
C PHE A 16 33.74 -16.91 -0.87
N GLN A 17 33.38 -17.25 -2.10
CA GLN A 17 33.42 -18.65 -2.58
C GLN A 17 34.77 -19.03 -3.21
N SER A 18 35.59 -18.05 -3.58
CA SER A 18 36.94 -18.28 -4.08
C SER A 18 37.97 -17.52 -3.22
N PRO A 19 39.15 -18.12 -2.97
CA PRO A 19 40.24 -17.45 -2.25
C PRO A 19 40.70 -16.14 -2.92
N GLU A 20 40.49 -16.04 -4.23
CA GLU A 20 40.84 -14.89 -5.07
C GLU A 20 39.80 -13.75 -5.01
N GLY A 21 38.66 -13.94 -4.34
CA GLY A 21 37.58 -12.95 -4.30
C GLY A 21 36.85 -12.78 -5.65
N SER A 22 36.99 -13.71 -6.58
CA SER A 22 36.33 -13.68 -7.90
C SER A 22 34.85 -14.06 -7.85
N ARG A 23 34.39 -14.75 -6.79
CA ARG A 23 32.99 -15.12 -6.56
C ARG A 23 32.54 -14.68 -5.17
N ILE A 24 31.80 -13.58 -5.13
CA ILE A 24 31.30 -12.98 -3.89
C ILE A 24 29.78 -12.88 -3.95
N LEU A 25 29.11 -13.43 -2.95
CA LEU A 25 27.65 -13.48 -2.88
C LEU A 25 27.16 -12.69 -1.65
N PRO A 26 26.69 -11.45 -1.83
CA PRO A 26 26.00 -10.71 -0.78
C PRO A 26 24.53 -11.15 -0.69
N GLN A 27 24.05 -11.39 0.53
CA GLN A 27 22.67 -11.76 0.84
C GLN A 27 22.17 -10.92 2.01
N LEU A 28 20.92 -10.48 1.92
CA LEU A 28 20.25 -9.69 2.96
C LEU A 28 19.15 -10.54 3.60
N PHE A 29 19.20 -10.68 4.91
CA PHE A 29 18.16 -11.32 5.71
C PHE A 29 17.48 -10.26 6.57
N LEU A 30 16.15 -10.23 6.55
CA LEU A 30 15.34 -9.26 7.28
C LEU A 30 14.49 -10.01 8.30
N SER A 31 14.32 -9.44 9.49
CA SER A 31 13.31 -9.94 10.41
C SER A 31 11.89 -9.65 9.88
N PRO A 32 10.85 -10.41 10.28
CA PRO A 32 9.52 -10.32 9.67
C PRO A 32 8.93 -8.90 9.64
N ARG A 33 9.16 -8.09 10.68
CA ARG A 33 8.66 -6.70 10.73
C ARG A 33 9.43 -5.78 9.77
N VAL A 34 10.70 -6.07 9.51
CA VAL A 34 11.55 -5.31 8.58
C VAL A 34 11.26 -5.71 7.12
N GLU A 35 10.63 -6.85 6.85
CA GLU A 35 10.16 -7.20 5.50
C GLU A 35 9.12 -6.22 4.95
N ALA A 36 8.55 -5.35 5.80
CA ALA A 36 7.76 -4.18 5.35
C ALA A 36 8.56 -3.21 4.44
N LEU A 37 9.90 -3.27 4.45
CA LEU A 37 10.78 -2.55 3.51
C LEU A 37 10.73 -3.11 2.07
N GLY A 38 10.06 -4.25 1.90
CA GLY A 38 10.12 -5.12 0.74
C GLY A 38 10.65 -6.49 1.16
N SER A 39 10.20 -7.55 0.47
CA SER A 39 10.78 -8.87 0.69
C SER A 39 12.29 -8.81 0.43
N SER A 40 13.07 -9.66 1.13
CA SER A 40 14.53 -9.72 0.96
C SER A 40 14.98 -9.89 -0.50
N MET A 41 14.12 -10.49 -1.35
CA MET A 41 14.33 -10.65 -2.80
C MET A 41 13.99 -9.39 -3.62
N ALA A 42 13.14 -8.50 -3.13
CA ALA A 42 12.76 -7.26 -3.80
C ALA A 42 13.79 -6.13 -3.59
N ILE A 43 14.56 -6.18 -2.50
CA ILE A 43 15.64 -5.21 -2.24
C ILE A 43 16.86 -5.57 -3.09
N LYS A 44 17.03 -4.85 -4.20
CA LYS A 44 18.22 -4.98 -5.05
C LYS A 44 19.43 -4.36 -4.33
N LEU A 45 20.31 -5.22 -3.82
CA LEU A 45 21.58 -4.81 -3.24
C LEU A 45 22.50 -4.19 -4.32
N PRO A 46 23.37 -3.24 -3.95
CA PRO A 46 24.43 -2.78 -4.83
C PRO A 46 25.36 -3.96 -5.22
N PRO A 47 25.96 -3.96 -6.42
CA PRO A 47 26.90 -4.99 -6.80
C PRO A 47 28.16 -4.93 -5.93
N PHE A 48 28.67 -6.08 -5.51
CA PHE A 48 29.97 -6.20 -4.85
C PHE A 48 30.94 -6.90 -5.80
N ASN A 49 32.02 -6.22 -6.18
CA ASN A 49 33.03 -6.74 -7.10
C ASN A 49 34.41 -6.87 -6.42
N LYS A 50 35.36 -7.52 -7.09
CA LYS A 50 36.72 -7.76 -6.58
C LYS A 50 37.52 -6.49 -6.23
N ASP A 51 37.14 -5.36 -6.82
CA ASP A 51 37.77 -4.07 -6.59
C ASP A 51 37.06 -3.28 -5.47
N SER A 52 35.95 -3.80 -4.94
CA SER A 52 35.21 -3.24 -3.81
C SER A 52 35.75 -3.77 -2.49
N CYS A 53 35.78 -2.90 -1.47
CA CYS A 53 36.07 -3.34 -0.11
C CYS A 53 34.82 -3.31 0.78
N LEU A 54 34.80 -4.16 1.82
CA LEU A 54 33.67 -4.21 2.76
C LEU A 54 33.48 -2.87 3.50
N MET A 55 34.57 -2.12 3.75
CA MET A 55 34.50 -0.83 4.43
C MET A 55 33.70 0.21 3.64
N ASP A 56 33.72 0.14 2.30
CA ASP A 56 32.94 1.03 1.44
C ASP A 56 31.55 0.47 1.12
N TYR A 57 31.42 -0.86 1.04
CA TYR A 57 30.18 -1.52 0.67
C TYR A 57 29.13 -1.53 1.78
N VAL A 58 29.53 -1.84 3.03
CA VAL A 58 28.60 -1.89 4.16
C VAL A 58 27.88 -0.55 4.36
N PRO A 59 28.56 0.62 4.32
CA PRO A 59 27.90 1.93 4.34
C PRO A 59 26.90 2.14 3.19
N GLN A 60 27.21 1.69 1.97
CA GLN A 60 26.28 1.80 0.84
C GLN A 60 25.00 0.99 1.05
N VAL A 61 25.12 -0.25 1.53
CA VAL A 61 23.96 -1.09 1.86
C VAL A 61 23.16 -0.46 3.00
N LYS A 62 23.84 0.05 4.03
CA LYS A 62 23.20 0.75 5.15
C LYS A 62 22.38 1.95 4.66
N GLN A 63 22.98 2.82 3.84
CA GLN A 63 22.30 4.00 3.29
C GLN A 63 21.10 3.61 2.41
N LEU A 64 21.21 2.53 1.64
CA LEU A 64 20.09 1.99 0.87
C LEU A 64 18.92 1.60 1.79
N LEU A 65 19.20 0.89 2.89
CA LEU A 65 18.19 0.47 3.85
C LEU A 65 17.58 1.67 4.59
N GLU A 66 18.40 2.63 5.03
CA GLU A 66 17.93 3.87 5.67
C GLU A 66 16.94 4.62 4.77
N LYS A 67 17.29 4.81 3.49
CA LYS A 67 16.40 5.45 2.51
C LYS A 67 15.09 4.68 2.32
N ARG A 68 15.12 3.34 2.37
CA ARG A 68 13.90 2.52 2.29
C ARG A 68 13.04 2.66 3.52
N VAL A 69 13.65 2.68 4.72
CA VAL A 69 12.94 2.92 5.98
C VAL A 69 12.24 4.27 5.92
N GLU A 70 12.94 5.34 5.55
CA GLU A 70 12.35 6.68 5.40
C GLU A 70 11.17 6.69 4.43
N GLN A 71 11.32 6.04 3.27
CA GLN A 71 10.26 5.97 2.26
C GLN A 71 9.01 5.24 2.80
N VAL A 72 9.20 4.10 3.47
CA VAL A 72 8.10 3.29 4.01
C VAL A 72 7.42 3.97 5.18
N SER A 73 8.20 4.58 6.08
CA SER A 73 7.66 5.36 7.21
C SER A 73 6.86 6.57 6.73
N ALA A 74 7.37 7.30 5.73
CA ALA A 74 6.65 8.44 5.15
C ALA A 74 5.35 8.00 4.47
N SER A 75 5.39 6.91 3.71
CA SER A 75 4.19 6.32 3.09
C SER A 75 3.16 5.91 4.14
N PHE A 76 3.60 5.20 5.19
CA PHE A 76 2.75 4.76 6.30
C PHE A 76 2.07 5.94 7.00
N ALA A 77 2.82 6.99 7.31
CA ALA A 77 2.28 8.20 7.92
C ALA A 77 1.21 8.84 7.01
N LYS A 78 1.47 8.95 5.71
CA LYS A 78 0.50 9.52 4.77
C LYS A 78 -0.74 8.65 4.62
N ARG A 79 -0.61 7.31 4.58
CA ARG A 79 -1.76 6.40 4.57
C ARG A 79 -2.63 6.62 5.80
N LYS A 80 -2.01 6.65 6.99
CA LYS A 80 -2.71 6.92 8.25
C LYS A 80 -3.48 8.25 8.22
N GLU A 81 -2.86 9.32 7.71
CA GLU A 81 -3.53 10.62 7.54
C GLU A 81 -4.72 10.54 6.57
N TYR A 82 -4.56 9.84 5.45
CA TYR A 82 -5.61 9.65 4.45
C TYR A 82 -6.79 8.84 5.00
N VAL A 83 -6.51 7.74 5.71
CA VAL A 83 -7.54 6.96 6.41
C VAL A 83 -8.26 7.84 7.43
N ALA A 84 -7.53 8.60 8.25
CA ALA A 84 -8.13 9.50 9.23
C ALA A 84 -9.03 10.57 8.57
N ALA A 85 -8.63 11.11 7.43
CA ALA A 85 -9.46 12.05 6.67
C ALA A 85 -10.78 11.40 6.21
N PHE A 86 -10.74 10.19 5.67
CA PHE A 86 -11.94 9.44 5.30
C PHE A 86 -12.84 9.12 6.50
N LEU A 87 -12.26 8.72 7.63
CA LEU A 87 -13.00 8.46 8.85
C LEU A 87 -13.67 9.72 9.41
N ASN A 88 -13.02 10.89 9.28
CA ASN A 88 -13.63 12.17 9.66
C ASN A 88 -14.82 12.54 8.75
N LEU A 89 -14.72 12.24 7.45
CA LEU A 89 -15.78 12.53 6.48
C LEU A 89 -16.96 11.54 6.58
N PHE A 90 -16.69 10.26 6.82
CA PHE A 90 -17.65 9.17 6.63
C PHE A 90 -17.68 8.13 7.76
N GLY A 91 -17.15 8.45 8.95
CA GLY A 91 -16.98 7.46 10.02
C GLY A 91 -18.25 6.74 10.45
N ARG A 92 -19.43 7.33 10.22
CA ARG A 92 -20.74 6.70 10.49
C ARG A 92 -21.10 5.57 9.52
N ASN A 93 -20.50 5.60 8.33
CA ASN A 93 -20.74 4.65 7.24
C ASN A 93 -19.66 3.55 7.18
N LEU A 94 -18.68 3.58 8.08
CA LEU A 94 -17.55 2.65 8.07
C LEU A 94 -18.04 1.21 8.33
N LEU A 95 -17.60 0.28 7.47
CA LEU A 95 -17.76 -1.15 7.69
C LEU A 95 -16.51 -1.74 8.35
N GLU A 96 -15.35 -1.49 7.74
CA GLU A 96 -14.07 -2.02 8.17
C GLU A 96 -12.91 -1.17 7.63
N PHE A 97 -11.75 -1.26 8.26
CA PHE A 97 -10.49 -0.73 7.76
C PHE A 97 -9.31 -1.54 8.32
N ASP A 98 -8.20 -1.49 7.61
CA ASP A 98 -6.93 -2.05 8.07
C ASP A 98 -6.31 -1.13 9.14
N ALA A 99 -6.41 -1.56 10.41
CA ALA A 99 -5.86 -0.83 11.55
C ALA A 99 -4.33 -1.01 11.73
N GLU A 100 -3.71 -1.97 11.03
CA GLU A 100 -2.30 -2.26 11.15
C GLU A 100 -1.49 -1.53 10.08
N GLY A 101 -1.85 -1.70 8.80
CA GLY A 101 -1.11 -1.18 7.65
C GLY A 101 -1.72 0.06 7.00
N PHE A 102 -2.96 0.39 7.35
CA PHE A 102 -3.78 1.42 6.69
C PHE A 102 -3.88 1.22 5.17
N ALA A 103 -3.91 -0.03 4.72
CA ALA A 103 -3.89 -0.40 3.31
C ALA A 103 -5.29 -0.46 2.68
N SER A 104 -6.35 -0.54 3.47
CA SER A 104 -7.72 -0.61 2.95
C SER A 104 -8.76 -0.05 3.93
N LEU A 105 -9.90 0.34 3.36
CA LEU A 105 -11.08 0.82 4.08
C LEU A 105 -12.34 0.62 3.24
N SER A 106 -13.44 0.23 3.90
CA SER A 106 -14.72 -0.06 3.26
C SER A 106 -15.87 0.68 3.97
N PHE A 107 -16.78 1.24 3.19
CA PHE A 107 -17.95 1.97 3.68
C PHE A 107 -19.24 1.41 3.08
N LEU A 108 -20.34 1.49 3.82
CA LEU A 108 -21.69 1.29 3.33
C LEU A 108 -22.36 2.65 3.12
N PHE A 109 -22.65 2.97 1.87
CA PHE A 109 -23.34 4.20 1.49
C PHE A 109 -24.71 3.90 0.89
N GLU A 110 -25.52 4.94 0.86
CA GLU A 110 -26.87 4.94 0.30
C GLU A 110 -27.00 6.11 -0.68
N HIS A 111 -27.64 5.87 -1.82
CA HIS A 111 -28.03 6.89 -2.76
C HIS A 111 -29.41 6.54 -3.34
N ASP A 112 -30.41 7.39 -3.13
CA ASP A 112 -31.79 7.17 -3.61
C ASP A 112 -32.31 5.74 -3.33
N ASP A 113 -32.31 5.34 -2.05
CA ASP A 113 -32.69 4.01 -1.54
C ASP A 113 -31.83 2.83 -2.07
N PHE A 114 -30.72 3.10 -2.75
CA PHE A 114 -29.77 2.11 -3.23
C PHE A 114 -28.53 2.06 -2.35
N PHE A 115 -28.39 0.97 -1.59
CA PHE A 115 -27.21 0.67 -0.80
C PHE A 115 -26.07 0.09 -1.66
N PHE A 116 -24.86 0.61 -1.46
CA PHE A 116 -23.65 0.10 -2.09
C PHE A 116 -22.46 0.15 -1.14
N ILE A 117 -21.49 -0.72 -1.38
CA ILE A 117 -20.22 -0.75 -0.67
C ILE A 117 -19.18 0.01 -1.49
N LEU A 118 -18.47 0.94 -0.86
CA LEU A 118 -17.26 1.54 -1.42
C LEU A 118 -16.05 0.97 -0.70
N SER A 119 -15.22 0.21 -1.41
CA SER A 119 -13.93 -0.28 -0.92
C SER A 119 -12.80 0.53 -1.53
N ILE A 120 -11.91 1.04 -0.68
CA ILE A 120 -10.76 1.85 -1.07
C ILE A 120 -9.51 1.04 -0.75
N ALA A 121 -8.73 0.74 -1.78
CA ALA A 121 -7.43 0.08 -1.62
C ALA A 121 -6.31 1.08 -1.81
N ILE A 122 -5.43 1.19 -0.82
CA ILE A 122 -4.34 2.15 -0.76
C ILE A 122 -3.01 1.41 -1.02
N PRO A 123 -2.29 1.72 -2.11
CA PRO A 123 -1.09 0.99 -2.47
C PRO A 123 0.07 1.26 -1.50
N GLN A 124 1.03 0.33 -1.43
CA GLN A 124 2.24 0.51 -0.62
C GLN A 124 3.11 1.70 -1.08
N SER A 125 3.03 2.06 -2.37
CA SER A 125 3.70 3.19 -3.00
C SER A 125 2.97 4.53 -2.79
N PHE A 126 1.85 4.55 -2.06
CA PHE A 126 1.15 5.79 -1.70
C PHE A 126 2.10 6.79 -1.01
N PRO A 127 2.06 8.09 -1.32
CA PRO A 127 1.11 8.76 -2.20
C PRO A 127 1.48 8.78 -3.68
N GLN A 128 2.59 8.19 -4.11
CA GLN A 128 3.00 8.25 -5.53
C GLN A 128 1.97 7.57 -6.45
N ASP A 129 1.52 6.39 -6.05
CA ASP A 129 0.41 5.72 -6.72
C ASP A 129 -0.91 6.08 -6.05
N LYS A 130 -1.92 6.32 -6.90
CA LYS A 130 -3.28 6.66 -6.47
C LYS A 130 -4.01 5.46 -5.86
N PRO A 131 -4.82 5.64 -4.81
CA PRO A 131 -5.73 4.61 -4.32
C PRO A 131 -6.74 4.18 -5.39
N SER A 132 -7.23 2.95 -5.36
CA SER A 132 -8.35 2.51 -6.21
C SER A 132 -9.66 2.56 -5.44
N LEU A 133 -10.73 2.96 -6.12
CA LEU A 133 -12.08 3.04 -5.56
C LEU A 133 -12.96 1.97 -6.19
N THR A 134 -13.40 0.99 -5.42
CA THR A 134 -14.24 -0.11 -5.90
C THR A 134 -15.66 0.06 -5.37
N PHE A 135 -16.60 0.21 -6.29
CA PHE A 135 -18.03 0.25 -6.00
C PHE A 135 -18.59 -1.15 -6.13
N GLN A 136 -19.36 -1.61 -5.15
CA GLN A 136 -19.99 -2.92 -5.14
C GLN A 136 -21.47 -2.81 -4.78
N SER A 137 -22.32 -3.44 -5.59
CA SER A 137 -23.76 -3.49 -5.36
C SER A 137 -24.08 -4.50 -4.26
N ALA A 138 -25.01 -4.14 -3.36
CA ALA A 138 -25.54 -5.06 -2.38
C ALA A 138 -26.64 -6.00 -2.95
N TYR A 139 -27.11 -5.74 -4.17
CA TYR A 139 -28.31 -6.38 -4.73
C TYR A 139 -28.07 -7.16 -6.02
N HIS A 140 -27.14 -6.67 -6.85
CA HIS A 140 -26.93 -7.16 -8.20
C HIS A 140 -25.70 -8.04 -8.25
N THR A 141 -25.75 -9.10 -9.06
CA THR A 141 -24.63 -10.00 -9.29
C THR A 141 -24.26 -10.03 -10.77
N SER A 142 -22.98 -10.25 -11.05
CA SER A 142 -22.42 -10.52 -12.37
C SER A 142 -21.61 -11.81 -12.28
N CYS A 143 -21.93 -12.80 -13.11
CA CYS A 143 -21.28 -14.11 -13.11
C CYS A 143 -21.26 -14.80 -11.73
N GLY A 144 -22.32 -14.65 -10.93
CA GLY A 144 -22.44 -15.28 -9.61
C GLY A 144 -21.72 -14.54 -8.47
N TRP A 145 -21.06 -13.41 -8.76
CA TRP A 145 -20.40 -12.55 -7.76
C TRP A 145 -21.12 -11.20 -7.66
N PRO A 146 -21.04 -10.48 -6.52
CA PRO A 146 -21.58 -9.13 -6.43
C PRO A 146 -21.04 -8.22 -7.55
N TYR A 147 -21.95 -7.51 -8.22
CA TYR A 147 -21.59 -6.59 -9.29
C TYR A 147 -20.69 -5.50 -8.72
N SER A 148 -19.49 -5.34 -9.31
CA SER A 148 -18.52 -4.34 -8.86
C SER A 148 -17.84 -3.65 -10.03
N ILE A 149 -17.45 -2.39 -9.82
CA ILE A 149 -16.64 -1.61 -10.75
C ILE A 149 -15.52 -0.94 -9.96
N THR A 150 -14.29 -1.11 -10.43
CA THR A 150 -13.13 -0.40 -9.91
C THR A 150 -12.84 0.84 -10.76
N CYS A 151 -12.85 1.99 -10.12
CA CYS A 151 -12.51 3.28 -10.71
C CYS A 151 -11.10 3.67 -10.31
N THR A 152 -10.27 3.94 -11.31
CA THR A 152 -8.95 4.53 -11.15
C THR A 152 -8.86 5.93 -11.76
N ASP A 153 -9.81 6.33 -12.60
CA ASP A 153 -9.74 7.58 -13.39
C ASP A 153 -10.45 8.76 -12.71
N TYR A 154 -10.08 9.04 -11.46
CA TYR A 154 -10.53 10.23 -10.73
C TYR A 154 -9.37 11.21 -10.49
N PRO A 155 -9.65 12.51 -10.25
CA PRO A 155 -8.62 13.50 -10.03
C PRO A 155 -7.73 13.15 -8.84
N TYR A 156 -6.41 13.11 -9.06
CA TYR A 156 -5.45 12.76 -8.03
C TYR A 156 -4.14 13.55 -8.19
N SER A 157 -3.56 13.98 -7.07
CA SER A 157 -2.18 14.45 -7.03
C SER A 157 -1.47 13.92 -5.79
N PRO A 158 -0.26 13.34 -5.94
CA PRO A 158 0.54 12.86 -4.81
C PRO A 158 0.98 13.99 -3.86
N ARG A 159 0.82 15.26 -4.28
CA ARG A 159 1.24 16.45 -3.53
C ARG A 159 0.12 17.04 -2.66
N TRP A 160 -1.11 16.57 -2.80
CA TRP A 160 -2.21 17.10 -1.99
C TRP A 160 -2.12 16.62 -0.55
N GLU A 161 -2.73 17.41 0.34
CA GLU A 161 -2.95 16.97 1.69
C GLU A 161 -4.01 15.86 1.75
N ALA A 162 -3.93 15.02 2.78
CA ALA A 162 -4.81 13.88 2.96
C ALA A 162 -6.30 14.27 2.95
N SER A 163 -6.64 15.40 3.57
CA SER A 163 -8.01 15.94 3.59
C SER A 163 -8.49 16.32 2.18
N GLU A 164 -7.64 17.01 1.41
CA GLU A 164 -7.96 17.41 0.03
C GLU A 164 -8.14 16.18 -0.86
N MET A 165 -7.27 15.17 -0.75
CA MET A 165 -7.43 13.91 -1.49
C MET A 165 -8.77 13.24 -1.15
N ALA A 166 -9.16 13.19 0.12
CA ALA A 166 -10.41 12.59 0.57
C ALA A 166 -11.65 13.38 0.10
N ASP A 167 -11.60 14.71 0.14
CA ASP A 167 -12.69 15.58 -0.35
C ASP A 167 -12.91 15.45 -1.86
N ARG A 168 -11.83 15.31 -2.65
CA ARG A 168 -11.95 15.08 -4.09
C ARG A 168 -12.47 13.69 -4.42
N ALA A 169 -12.01 12.68 -3.69
CA ALA A 169 -12.54 11.33 -3.81
C ALA A 169 -14.03 11.28 -3.44
N ARG A 170 -14.48 11.99 -2.39
CA ARG A 170 -15.90 12.18 -2.06
C ARG A 170 -16.67 12.73 -3.25
N THR A 171 -16.19 13.83 -3.82
CA THR A 171 -16.86 14.52 -4.93
C THR A 171 -17.03 13.57 -6.11
N PHE A 172 -15.98 12.85 -6.48
CA PHE A 172 -16.04 11.82 -7.51
C PHE A 172 -17.05 10.71 -7.19
N VAL A 173 -17.05 10.18 -5.96
CA VAL A 173 -17.99 9.14 -5.51
C VAL A 173 -19.43 9.62 -5.67
N THR A 174 -19.76 10.82 -5.19
CA THR A 174 -21.10 11.39 -5.30
C THR A 174 -21.56 11.56 -6.75
N GLU A 175 -20.66 12.00 -7.64
CA GLU A 175 -20.97 12.18 -9.07
C GLU A 175 -21.10 10.85 -9.83
N TYR A 176 -20.33 9.83 -9.44
CA TYR A 176 -20.25 8.56 -10.16
C TYR A 176 -21.35 7.56 -9.78
N VAL A 177 -21.85 7.62 -8.54
CA VAL A 177 -22.84 6.67 -8.01
C VAL A 177 -24.09 6.48 -8.90
N PRO A 178 -24.73 7.53 -9.44
CA PRO A 178 -25.89 7.35 -10.33
C PRO A 178 -25.58 6.49 -11.57
N SER A 179 -24.38 6.67 -12.14
CA SER A 179 -23.90 5.89 -13.28
C SER A 179 -23.59 4.44 -12.88
N PHE A 180 -22.99 4.24 -11.71
CA PHE A 180 -22.76 2.91 -11.14
C PHE A 180 -24.07 2.15 -10.90
N GLN A 181 -25.06 2.78 -10.27
CA GLN A 181 -26.37 2.21 -10.01
C GLN A 181 -27.04 1.77 -11.33
N SER A 182 -27.09 2.68 -12.32
CA SER A 182 -27.64 2.40 -13.65
C SER A 182 -26.94 1.22 -14.34
N SER A 183 -25.62 1.14 -14.22
CA SER A 183 -24.81 0.07 -14.81
C SER A 183 -25.03 -1.27 -14.11
N SER A 184 -25.23 -1.26 -12.79
CA SER A 184 -25.49 -2.46 -12.00
C SER A 184 -26.85 -3.10 -12.33
N VAL A 185 -27.86 -2.30 -12.66
CA VAL A 185 -29.20 -2.79 -13.07
C VAL A 185 -29.17 -3.34 -14.49
N LYS A 186 -28.42 -2.70 -15.40
CA LYS A 186 -28.35 -3.08 -16.82
C LYS A 186 -27.53 -4.35 -17.09
N ASN A 187 -26.53 -4.64 -16.25
CA ASN A 187 -25.63 -5.79 -16.40
C ASN A 187 -26.05 -7.00 -15.54
N ARG A 188 -27.35 -7.11 -15.24
CA ARG A 188 -27.96 -8.33 -14.70
C ARG A 188 -28.19 -9.35 -15.82
#